data_AF-A0A929ZJQ8-F1
#
_entry.id   AF-A0A929ZJQ8-F1
#
_cell.length_a   1.000
_cell.length_b   1.000
_cell.length_c   1.000
_cell.angle_alpha   90.00
_cell.angle_beta   90.00
_cell.angle_gamma   90.00
#
_symmetry.space_group_name_H-M   'P 1'
#
loop_
_entity.id
_entity.type
_entity.pdbx_description
1 polymer ?
#
loop_
_entity_poly.entity_id
_entity_poly.type
_entity_poly.pdbx_seq_one_letter_code
_entity_poly.pdbx_strand_id
1 'polypeptide(L)'
;FDAIQELSKESPALADEADKNAAYVKEAFAKSSSRFGFADLEEKLAEQTAHLQELEAKMPVVMDSVRNYQVPASTVVGSLKELNEQIIACNTEFKNIRTRIEAASGDEERCKKQLVKLQIVMNQMQVKIRKYKLPNISEAYEDDMRRANDYIHRLDNLMEEVPLNMQLLNGTLQEALDFIYKLYNNVNNVVGTVMMVENTIVFGNRYRSTYADIDSELTRSELSFRNGEYTQALTTAIATIEKIHPGNYESMIKENAKSAA
;
A
#
# COMPACT_ATOMS: atom_id res chain seq x y z
N PHE A 1 23.38 -35.55 36.45
CA PHE A 1 23.66 -34.35 37.25
C PHE A 1 23.85 -33.15 36.34
N ASP A 2 24.74 -33.19 35.34
CA ASP A 2 24.90 -32.11 34.35
C ASP A 2 23.60 -31.72 33.63
N ALA A 3 22.82 -32.70 33.14
CA ALA A 3 21.54 -32.43 32.50
C ALA A 3 20.50 -31.75 33.42
N ILE A 4 20.48 -32.06 34.72
CA ILE A 4 19.58 -31.42 35.69
C ILE A 4 20.01 -29.97 35.96
N GLN A 5 21.32 -29.75 36.02
CA GLN A 5 21.90 -28.43 36.29
C GLN A 5 21.71 -27.48 35.11
N GLU A 6 21.79 -27.99 33.89
CA GLU A 6 21.51 -27.27 32.64
C GLU A 6 20.01 -26.97 32.48
N LEU A 7 19.13 -27.98 32.60
CA LEU A 7 17.67 -27.81 32.56
C LEU A 7 17.14 -26.86 33.66
N SER A 8 17.74 -26.87 34.85
CA SER A 8 17.35 -25.95 35.95
C SER A 8 17.75 -24.49 35.69
N LYS A 9 18.73 -24.23 34.82
CA LYS A 9 19.10 -22.86 34.41
C LYS A 9 18.30 -22.39 33.19
N GLU A 10 17.97 -23.30 32.28
CA GLU A 10 17.19 -22.98 31.07
C GLU A 10 15.71 -22.75 31.37
N SER A 11 15.11 -23.53 32.26
CA SER A 11 13.68 -23.41 32.62
C SER A 11 13.26 -22.00 33.08
N PRO A 12 13.98 -21.32 34.02
CA PRO A 12 13.63 -19.96 34.43
C PRO A 12 13.90 -18.91 33.34
N ALA A 13 14.93 -19.11 32.51
CA ALA A 13 15.19 -18.20 31.39
C ALA A 13 14.10 -18.25 30.32
N LEU A 14 13.57 -19.44 30.05
CA LEU A 14 12.45 -19.65 29.12
C LEU A 14 11.12 -19.13 29.69
N ALA A 15 10.93 -19.23 31.01
CA ALA A 15 9.82 -18.60 31.72
C ALA A 15 9.88 -17.08 31.58
N ASP A 16 11.02 -16.46 31.91
CA ASP A 16 11.23 -15.01 31.78
C ASP A 16 11.01 -14.52 30.33
N GLU A 17 11.38 -15.32 29.32
CA GLU A 17 11.13 -14.99 27.91
C GLU A 17 9.63 -15.06 27.58
N ALA A 18 8.95 -16.10 28.07
CA ALA A 18 7.51 -16.26 27.88
C ALA A 18 6.72 -15.13 28.54
N ASP A 19 7.12 -14.68 29.74
CA ASP A 19 6.49 -13.58 30.46
C ASP A 19 6.68 -12.24 29.73
N LYS A 20 7.89 -11.97 29.22
CA LYS A 20 8.16 -10.78 28.41
C LYS A 20 7.31 -10.77 27.13
N ASN A 21 7.20 -11.92 26.46
CA ASN A 21 6.37 -12.05 25.27
C ASN A 21 4.88 -11.89 25.60
N ALA A 22 4.39 -12.48 26.70
CA ALA A 22 3.02 -12.34 27.16
C ALA A 22 2.69 -10.88 27.53
N ALA A 23 3.59 -10.18 28.22
CA ALA A 23 3.43 -8.76 28.54
C ALA A 23 3.37 -7.87 27.29
N TYR A 24 4.27 -8.10 26.33
CA TYR A 24 4.26 -7.39 25.06
C TYR A 24 2.96 -7.65 24.27
N VAL A 25 2.52 -8.91 24.18
CA VAL A 25 1.29 -9.27 23.48
C VAL A 25 0.08 -8.63 24.15
N LYS A 26 0.00 -8.61 25.48
CA LYS A 26 -1.08 -7.92 26.21
C LYS A 26 -1.10 -6.42 25.92
N GLU A 27 0.05 -5.75 25.90
CA GLU A 27 0.12 -4.32 25.60
C GLU A 27 -0.25 -4.03 24.13
N ALA A 28 0.29 -4.82 23.19
CA ALA A 28 0.00 -4.68 21.77
C ALA A 28 -1.47 -4.99 21.46
N PHE A 29 -2.05 -5.99 22.13
CA PHE A 29 -3.45 -6.34 22.05
C PHE A 29 -4.33 -5.24 22.63
N ALA A 30 -4.00 -4.68 23.80
CA ALA A 30 -4.78 -3.58 24.38
C ALA A 30 -4.85 -2.34 23.45
N LYS A 31 -3.76 -2.04 22.73
CA LYS A 31 -3.71 -0.94 21.75
C LYS A 31 -4.49 -1.23 20.46
N SER A 32 -4.57 -2.49 20.05
CA SER A 32 -5.07 -2.90 18.72
C SER A 32 -6.43 -3.61 18.76
N SER A 33 -6.87 -4.06 19.94
CA SER A 33 -8.07 -4.91 20.14
C SER A 33 -9.34 -4.21 19.67
N SER A 34 -9.53 -2.95 20.07
CA SER A 34 -10.68 -2.16 19.62
C SER A 34 -10.66 -1.93 18.11
N ARG A 35 -9.47 -1.74 17.52
CA ARG A 35 -9.31 -1.35 16.12
C ARG A 35 -9.54 -2.50 15.14
N PHE A 36 -9.18 -3.74 15.47
CA PHE A 36 -9.30 -4.88 14.55
C PHE A 36 -10.37 -5.91 14.94
N GLY A 37 -11.03 -5.79 16.10
CA GLY A 37 -12.14 -6.67 16.48
C GLY A 37 -11.72 -8.14 16.65
N PHE A 38 -10.63 -8.39 17.36
CA PHE A 38 -10.02 -9.73 17.50
C PHE A 38 -10.68 -10.61 18.58
N ALA A 39 -11.98 -10.87 18.50
CA ALA A 39 -12.69 -11.68 19.51
C ALA A 39 -12.07 -13.09 19.70
N ASP A 40 -11.67 -13.77 18.61
CA ASP A 40 -11.03 -15.10 18.65
C ASP A 40 -9.60 -15.08 19.23
N LEU A 41 -8.86 -13.97 19.06
CA LEU A 41 -7.53 -13.86 19.68
C LEU A 41 -7.62 -13.44 21.14
N GLU A 42 -8.70 -12.78 21.56
CA GLU A 42 -8.92 -12.41 22.96
C GLU A 42 -9.12 -13.67 23.82
N GLU A 43 -9.94 -14.60 23.36
CA GLU A 43 -10.17 -15.88 24.03
C GLU A 43 -8.89 -16.72 24.10
N LYS A 44 -8.16 -16.83 22.98
CA LYS A 44 -6.86 -17.53 22.93
C LYS A 44 -5.80 -16.86 23.80
N LEU A 45 -5.78 -15.53 23.86
CA LEU A 45 -4.85 -14.81 24.74
C LEU A 45 -5.17 -15.06 26.21
N ALA A 46 -6.45 -15.09 26.59
CA ALA A 46 -6.89 -15.38 27.95
C ALA A 46 -6.54 -16.82 28.36
N GLU A 47 -6.81 -17.80 27.49
CA GLU A 47 -6.46 -19.21 27.71
C GLU A 47 -4.95 -19.41 27.88
N GLN A 48 -4.14 -18.85 26.97
CA GLN A 48 -2.68 -18.96 27.05
C GLN A 48 -2.10 -18.19 28.25
N THR A 49 -2.72 -17.08 28.65
CA THR A 49 -2.32 -16.37 29.87
C THR A 49 -2.61 -17.19 31.12
N ALA A 50 -3.76 -17.86 31.19
CA ALA A 50 -4.09 -18.74 32.31
C ALA A 50 -3.16 -19.96 32.35
N HIS A 51 -2.82 -20.51 31.18
CA HIS A 51 -1.88 -21.63 31.07
C HIS A 51 -0.46 -21.24 31.51
N LEU A 52 0.00 -20.04 31.16
CA LEU A 52 1.27 -19.49 31.64
C LEU A 52 1.28 -19.34 33.17
N GLN A 53 0.21 -18.82 33.77
CA GLN A 53 0.11 -18.68 35.23
C GLN A 53 0.13 -20.04 35.95
N GLU A 54 -0.50 -21.06 35.36
CA GLU A 54 -0.46 -22.41 35.90
C GLU A 54 0.95 -23.02 35.82
N LEU A 55 1.68 -22.75 34.72
CA LEU A 55 3.07 -23.17 34.53
C LEU A 55 4.03 -22.45 35.49
N GLU A 56 3.88 -21.14 35.68
CA GLU A 56 4.62 -20.35 36.66
C GLU A 56 4.41 -20.86 38.08
N ALA A 57 3.18 -21.29 38.43
CA ALA A 57 2.88 -21.86 39.74
C ALA A 57 3.48 -23.26 39.95
N LYS A 58 3.55 -24.08 38.90
CA LYS A 58 4.15 -25.44 38.94
C LYS A 58 5.68 -25.40 38.99
N MET A 59 6.31 -24.38 38.42
CA MET A 59 7.76 -24.21 38.35
C MET A 59 8.49 -24.22 39.71
N PRO A 60 8.09 -23.43 40.73
CA PRO A 60 8.74 -23.45 42.04
C PRO A 60 8.57 -24.80 42.75
N VAL A 61 7.44 -25.48 42.59
CA VAL A 61 7.18 -26.79 43.20
C VAL A 61 8.10 -27.86 42.63
N VAL A 62 8.29 -27.87 41.30
CA VAL A 62 9.22 -28.79 40.64
C VAL A 62 10.67 -28.45 41.02
N MET A 63 11.02 -27.17 41.12
CA MET A 63 12.36 -26.72 41.53
C MET A 63 12.69 -27.02 43.00
N ASP A 64 11.72 -26.91 43.91
CA ASP A 64 11.90 -27.30 45.31
C ASP A 64 12.02 -28.82 45.46
N SER A 65 11.34 -29.58 44.59
CA SER A 65 11.48 -31.04 44.51
C SER A 65 12.88 -31.48 44.03
N VAL A 66 13.53 -30.68 43.17
CA VAL A 66 14.94 -30.85 42.77
C VAL A 66 15.89 -30.60 43.95
N ARG A 67 15.63 -29.55 44.74
CA ARG A 67 16.47 -29.17 45.89
C ARG A 67 16.36 -30.13 47.07
N ASN A 68 15.16 -30.65 47.34
CA ASN A 68 14.89 -31.47 48.52
C ASN A 68 15.16 -32.97 48.31
N TYR A 69 15.57 -33.41 47.10
CA TYR A 69 15.84 -34.82 46.76
C TYR A 69 14.71 -35.81 47.13
N GLN A 70 13.46 -35.34 47.22
CA GLN A 70 12.33 -36.14 47.70
C GLN A 70 11.81 -37.17 46.67
N VAL A 71 12.21 -37.03 45.41
CA VAL A 71 11.76 -37.86 44.28
C VAL A 71 12.97 -38.38 43.49
N PRO A 72 12.89 -39.57 42.85
CA PRO A 72 13.98 -40.10 42.04
C PRO A 72 14.40 -39.14 40.94
N ALA A 73 15.71 -39.00 40.73
CA ALA A 73 16.29 -38.05 39.76
C ALA A 73 15.76 -38.25 38.32
N SER A 74 15.37 -39.47 37.94
CA SER A 74 14.77 -39.76 36.63
C SER A 74 13.37 -39.15 36.48
N THR A 75 12.55 -39.17 37.53
CA THR A 75 11.21 -38.61 37.54
C THR A 75 11.25 -37.08 37.48
N VAL A 76 12.17 -36.47 38.24
CA VAL A 76 12.39 -35.01 38.25
C VAL A 76 12.85 -34.49 36.88
N VAL A 77 13.75 -35.22 36.20
CA VAL A 77 14.16 -34.87 34.83
C VAL A 77 12.99 -34.97 33.85
N GLY A 78 12.11 -35.97 34.00
CA GLY A 78 10.90 -36.08 33.19
C GLY A 78 9.96 -34.89 33.38
N SER A 79 9.66 -34.54 34.62
CA SER A 79 8.79 -33.39 34.94
C SER A 79 9.39 -32.05 34.50
N LEU A 80 10.70 -31.86 34.60
CA LEU A 80 11.38 -30.67 34.09
C LEU A 80 11.32 -30.59 32.56
N LYS A 81 11.52 -31.71 31.85
CA LYS A 81 11.38 -31.74 30.39
C LYS A 81 9.97 -31.43 29.93
N GLU A 82 8.98 -32.02 30.58
CA GLU A 82 7.56 -31.77 30.28
C GLU A 82 7.18 -30.31 30.55
N LEU A 83 7.60 -29.75 31.69
CA LEU A 83 7.41 -28.33 31.98
C LEU A 83 8.06 -27.44 30.91
N ASN A 84 9.27 -27.78 30.48
CA ASN A 84 9.98 -27.01 29.48
C ASN A 84 9.31 -27.08 28.10
N GLU A 85 8.83 -28.27 27.69
CA GLU A 85 8.03 -28.43 26.48
C GLU A 85 6.73 -27.60 26.52
N GLN A 86 6.04 -27.57 27.67
CA GLN A 86 4.82 -26.77 27.84
C GLN A 86 5.10 -25.26 27.79
N ILE A 87 6.20 -24.79 28.41
CA ILE A 87 6.63 -23.38 28.33
C ILE A 87 6.99 -23.02 26.89
N ILE A 88 7.71 -23.89 26.18
CA ILE A 88 8.07 -23.66 24.78
C ILE A 88 6.80 -23.58 23.91
N ALA A 89 5.85 -24.50 24.09
CA ALA A 89 4.59 -24.51 23.36
C ALA A 89 3.79 -23.21 23.62
N CYS A 90 3.67 -22.80 24.88
CA CYS A 90 2.98 -21.56 25.25
C CYS A 90 3.69 -20.32 24.66
N ASN A 91 5.02 -20.28 24.71
CA ASN A 91 5.81 -19.20 24.11
C ASN A 91 5.64 -19.17 22.58
N THR A 92 5.53 -20.32 21.90
CA THR A 92 5.26 -20.35 20.46
C THR A 92 3.87 -19.80 20.12
N GLU A 93 2.86 -20.07 20.94
CA GLU A 93 1.53 -19.50 20.75
C GLU A 93 1.51 -17.99 20.98
N PHE A 94 2.17 -17.48 22.03
CA PHE A 94 2.34 -16.03 22.20
C PHE A 94 3.08 -15.39 21.02
N LYS A 95 4.11 -16.04 20.47
CA LYS A 95 4.80 -15.58 19.25
C LYS A 95 3.87 -15.57 18.03
N ASN A 96 2.99 -16.56 17.89
CA ASN A 96 2.00 -16.61 16.81
C ASN A 96 0.99 -15.46 16.92
N ILE A 97 0.44 -15.23 18.13
CA ILE A 97 -0.48 -14.12 18.40
C ILE A 97 0.21 -12.78 18.12
N ARG A 98 1.45 -12.60 18.61
CA ARG A 98 2.26 -11.41 18.34
C ARG A 98 2.40 -11.14 16.85
N THR A 99 2.79 -12.16 16.09
CA THR A 99 3.01 -12.04 14.65
C THR A 99 1.73 -11.65 13.92
N ARG A 100 0.56 -12.14 14.35
CA ARG A 100 -0.74 -11.75 13.76
C ARG A 100 -1.09 -10.28 14.05
N ILE A 101 -0.88 -9.82 15.28
CA ILE A 101 -1.13 -8.41 15.66
C ILE A 101 -0.19 -7.47 14.90
N GLU A 102 1.09 -7.83 14.80
CA GLU A 102 2.09 -7.06 14.05
C GLU A 102 1.80 -7.05 12.55
N ALA A 103 1.36 -8.17 11.99
CA ALA A 103 0.94 -8.24 10.58
C ALA A 103 -0.25 -7.32 10.30
N ALA A 104 -1.31 -7.38 11.11
CA ALA A 104 -2.48 -6.52 10.95
C ALA A 104 -2.14 -5.03 11.10
N SER A 105 -1.30 -4.68 12.08
CA SER A 105 -0.85 -3.30 12.30
C SER A 105 0.05 -2.81 11.17
N GLY A 106 0.94 -3.67 10.67
CA GLY A 106 1.81 -3.39 9.53
C GLY A 106 1.02 -3.20 8.23
N ASP A 107 -0.03 -4.00 8.03
CA ASP A 107 -0.91 -3.88 6.86
C ASP A 107 -1.73 -2.57 6.89
N GLU A 108 -2.23 -2.15 8.06
CA GLU A 108 -2.89 -0.85 8.22
C GLU A 108 -1.93 0.31 7.87
N GLU A 109 -0.71 0.28 8.43
CA GLU A 109 0.32 1.28 8.16
C GLU A 109 0.71 1.32 6.67
N ARG A 110 0.76 0.15 6.02
CA ARG A 110 0.97 0.05 4.58
C ARG A 110 -0.16 0.68 3.79
N CYS A 111 -1.41 0.42 4.17
CA CYS A 111 -2.59 1.02 3.53
C CYS A 111 -2.58 2.55 3.67
N LYS A 112 -2.29 3.08 4.86
CA LYS A 112 -2.13 4.52 5.11
C LYS A 112 -1.10 5.15 4.17
N LYS A 113 0.09 4.56 4.09
CA LYS A 113 1.15 5.05 3.19
C LYS A 113 0.71 5.04 1.73
N GLN A 114 -0.02 4.03 1.31
CA GLN A 114 -0.49 3.92 -0.06
C GLN A 114 -1.61 4.92 -0.38
N LEU A 115 -2.53 5.17 0.56
CA LEU A 115 -3.57 6.19 0.44
C LEU A 115 -2.95 7.59 0.28
N VAL A 116 -1.95 7.93 1.09
CA VAL A 116 -1.22 9.21 0.95
C VAL A 116 -0.56 9.33 -0.43
N LYS A 117 0.04 8.26 -0.95
CA LYS A 117 0.60 8.26 -2.31
C LYS A 117 -0.49 8.51 -3.36
N LEU A 118 -1.65 7.88 -3.24
CA LEU A 118 -2.77 8.08 -4.16
C LEU A 118 -3.26 9.53 -4.14
N GLN A 119 -3.38 10.14 -2.96
CA GLN A 119 -3.72 11.56 -2.82
C GLN A 119 -2.69 12.48 -3.49
N ILE A 120 -1.39 12.18 -3.35
CA ILE A 120 -0.33 12.94 -4.03
C ILE A 120 -0.46 12.81 -5.56
N VAL A 121 -0.67 11.60 -6.07
CA VAL A 121 -0.85 11.36 -7.52
C VAL A 121 -2.08 12.11 -8.04
N MET A 122 -3.20 12.08 -7.32
CA MET A 122 -4.40 12.86 -7.66
C MET A 122 -4.13 14.36 -7.73
N ASN A 123 -3.44 14.91 -6.73
CA ASN A 123 -3.06 16.32 -6.72
C ASN A 123 -2.13 16.67 -7.89
N GLN A 124 -1.17 15.81 -8.22
CA GLN A 124 -0.30 15.99 -9.38
C GLN A 124 -1.09 16.03 -10.70
N MET A 125 -2.07 15.13 -10.86
CA MET A 125 -2.95 15.15 -12.04
C MET A 125 -3.72 16.47 -12.12
N GLN A 126 -4.36 16.92 -11.03
CA GLN A 126 -5.09 18.17 -10.99
C GLN A 126 -4.22 19.39 -11.34
N VAL A 127 -2.99 19.44 -10.82
CA VAL A 127 -2.04 20.53 -11.13
C VAL A 127 -1.63 20.50 -12.60
N LYS A 128 -1.31 19.32 -13.15
CA LYS A 128 -0.96 19.18 -14.58
C LYS A 128 -2.10 19.68 -15.47
N ILE A 129 -3.32 19.26 -15.20
CA ILE A 129 -4.50 19.68 -15.95
C ILE A 129 -4.65 21.21 -15.95
N ARG A 130 -4.60 21.83 -14.76
CA ARG A 130 -4.74 23.29 -14.63
C ARG A 130 -3.62 24.04 -15.35
N LYS A 131 -2.40 23.51 -15.34
CA LYS A 131 -1.23 24.11 -15.99
C LYS A 131 -1.40 24.21 -17.50
N TYR A 132 -1.88 23.16 -18.16
CA TYR A 132 -2.04 23.11 -19.61
C TYR A 132 -3.36 23.70 -20.11
N LYS A 133 -4.17 24.32 -19.23
CA LYS A 133 -5.40 25.05 -19.55
C LYS A 133 -6.27 24.33 -20.60
N LEU A 134 -6.43 23.03 -20.45
CA LEU A 134 -7.16 22.18 -21.40
C LEU A 134 -8.59 22.75 -21.54
N PRO A 135 -8.94 23.37 -22.69
CA PRO A 135 -10.17 24.18 -22.79
C PRO A 135 -11.45 23.36 -22.69
N ASN A 136 -11.36 22.09 -23.07
CA ASN A 136 -12.43 21.10 -23.00
C ASN A 136 -11.81 19.75 -22.66
N ILE A 137 -11.73 19.47 -21.37
CA ILE A 137 -11.51 18.10 -20.92
C ILE A 137 -12.79 17.34 -21.19
N SER A 138 -12.70 16.17 -21.82
CA SER A 138 -13.86 15.32 -22.09
C SER A 138 -14.66 15.12 -20.81
N GLU A 139 -15.99 15.19 -20.89
CA GLU A 139 -16.91 14.94 -19.75
C GLU A 139 -16.60 13.60 -19.05
N ALA A 140 -16.23 12.60 -19.84
CA ALA A 140 -15.80 11.28 -19.35
C ALA A 140 -14.60 11.35 -18.40
N TYR A 141 -13.68 12.30 -18.63
CA TYR A 141 -12.50 12.47 -17.79
C TYR A 141 -12.83 13.19 -16.47
N GLU A 142 -13.74 14.16 -16.49
CA GLU A 142 -14.22 14.74 -15.23
C GLU A 142 -14.93 13.68 -14.37
N ASP A 143 -15.71 12.80 -15.01
CA ASP A 143 -16.32 11.66 -14.33
C ASP A 143 -15.25 10.71 -13.79
N ASP A 144 -14.18 10.43 -14.54
CA ASP A 144 -13.06 9.62 -14.04
C ASP A 144 -12.37 10.24 -12.83
N MET A 145 -12.15 11.56 -12.83
CA MET A 145 -11.57 12.28 -11.70
C MET A 145 -12.50 12.28 -10.48
N ARG A 146 -13.82 12.44 -10.70
CA ARG A 146 -14.83 12.31 -9.64
C ARG A 146 -14.80 10.91 -9.03
N ARG A 147 -14.83 9.87 -9.87
CA ARG A 147 -14.74 8.46 -9.43
C ARG A 147 -13.45 8.18 -8.65
N ALA A 148 -12.30 8.68 -9.11
CA ALA A 148 -11.04 8.53 -8.41
C ALA A 148 -11.06 9.20 -7.03
N ASN A 149 -11.71 10.36 -6.91
CA ASN A 149 -11.88 11.05 -5.63
C ASN A 149 -12.83 10.28 -4.69
N ASP A 150 -13.91 9.71 -5.24
CA ASP A 150 -14.83 8.86 -4.48
C ASP A 150 -14.12 7.61 -3.95
N TYR A 151 -13.21 7.00 -4.71
CA TYR A 151 -12.37 5.90 -4.22
C TYR A 151 -11.50 6.32 -3.03
N ILE A 152 -10.89 7.51 -3.08
CA ILE A 152 -10.08 8.03 -1.97
C ILE A 152 -10.95 8.24 -0.73
N HIS A 153 -12.10 8.90 -0.88
CA HIS A 153 -13.04 9.12 0.24
C HIS A 153 -13.56 7.80 0.83
N ARG A 154 -13.86 6.82 -0.03
CA ARG A 154 -14.27 5.48 0.42
C ARG A 154 -13.17 4.78 1.20
N LEU A 155 -11.91 4.87 0.76
CA LEU A 155 -10.78 4.30 1.49
C LEU A 155 -10.55 4.98 2.84
N ASP A 156 -10.74 6.29 2.90
CA ASP A 156 -10.63 7.07 4.15
C ASP A 156 -11.70 6.62 5.15
N ASN A 157 -12.96 6.54 4.70
CA ASN A 157 -14.07 6.05 5.53
C ASN A 157 -13.81 4.61 6.02
N LEU A 158 -13.38 3.70 5.14
CA LEU A 158 -13.06 2.32 5.52
C LEU A 158 -11.91 2.24 6.54
N MET A 159 -10.95 3.18 6.51
CA MET A 159 -9.85 3.24 7.48
C MET A 159 -10.27 3.81 8.84
N GLU A 160 -11.38 4.54 8.90
CA GLU A 160 -11.97 5.06 10.14
C GLU A 160 -12.93 4.06 10.80
N GLU A 161 -13.38 3.03 10.08
CA GLU A 161 -14.26 1.99 10.62
C GLU A 161 -13.62 1.21 11.78
N VAL A 162 -14.43 0.95 12.80
CA VAL A 162 -14.07 0.18 13.99
C VAL A 162 -15.16 -0.88 14.21
N PRO A 163 -14.89 -2.19 14.05
CA PRO A 163 -13.60 -2.81 13.72
C PRO A 163 -13.21 -2.67 12.24
N LEU A 164 -11.91 -2.52 11.98
CA LEU A 164 -11.34 -2.36 10.64
C LEU A 164 -11.34 -3.68 9.88
N ASN A 165 -12.05 -3.71 8.75
CA ASN A 165 -12.02 -4.86 7.84
C ASN A 165 -10.85 -4.76 6.85
N MET A 166 -9.70 -5.34 7.19
CA MET A 166 -8.52 -5.31 6.32
C MET A 166 -8.73 -6.01 4.97
N GLN A 167 -9.60 -7.01 4.88
CA GLN A 167 -9.84 -7.70 3.61
C GLN A 167 -10.57 -6.78 2.62
N LEU A 168 -11.61 -6.09 3.11
CA LEU A 168 -12.35 -5.12 2.31
C LEU A 168 -11.49 -3.90 1.97
N LEU A 169 -10.68 -3.41 2.92
CA LEU A 169 -9.77 -2.29 2.69
C LEU A 169 -8.73 -2.63 1.62
N ASN A 170 -8.06 -3.78 1.71
CA ASN A 170 -7.06 -4.21 0.73
C ASN A 170 -7.67 -4.39 -0.67
N GLY A 171 -8.87 -4.99 -0.77
CA GLY A 171 -9.57 -5.14 -2.05
C GLY A 171 -9.89 -3.80 -2.68
N THR A 172 -10.50 -2.89 -1.91
CA THR A 172 -10.84 -1.54 -2.37
C THR A 172 -9.58 -0.75 -2.74
N LEU A 173 -8.48 -0.91 -1.99
CA LEU A 173 -7.21 -0.25 -2.26
C LEU A 173 -6.61 -0.73 -3.58
N GLN A 174 -6.67 -2.02 -3.87
CA GLN A 174 -6.18 -2.58 -5.13
C GLN A 174 -6.98 -2.07 -6.33
N GLU A 175 -8.31 -1.99 -6.22
CA GLU A 175 -9.16 -1.39 -7.25
C GLU A 175 -8.82 0.09 -7.47
N ALA A 176 -8.71 0.87 -6.39
CA ALA A 176 -8.37 2.29 -6.46
C ALA A 176 -6.99 2.51 -7.09
N LEU A 177 -6.00 1.67 -6.75
CA LEU A 177 -4.66 1.73 -7.33
C LEU A 177 -4.69 1.52 -8.85
N ASP A 178 -5.32 0.44 -9.31
CA ASP A 178 -5.41 0.14 -10.73
C ASP A 178 -6.11 1.27 -11.50
N PHE A 179 -7.23 1.77 -10.97
CA PHE A 179 -7.97 2.85 -11.58
C PHE A 179 -7.17 4.17 -11.64
N ILE A 180 -6.61 4.62 -10.51
CA ILE A 180 -5.90 5.91 -10.43
C ILE A 180 -4.61 5.89 -11.27
N TYR A 181 -3.86 4.77 -11.30
CA TYR A 181 -2.66 4.68 -12.14
C TYR A 181 -2.98 4.63 -13.63
N LYS A 182 -4.06 3.95 -14.04
CA LYS A 182 -4.55 4.00 -15.42
C LYS A 182 -4.96 5.42 -15.82
N LEU A 183 -5.70 6.10 -14.93
CA LEU A 183 -6.09 7.49 -15.13
C LEU A 183 -4.85 8.38 -15.26
N TYR A 184 -3.87 8.25 -14.36
CA TYR A 184 -2.59 8.97 -14.40
C TYR A 184 -1.87 8.84 -15.75
N ASN A 185 -1.76 7.62 -16.27
CA ASN A 185 -1.15 7.38 -17.57
C ASN A 185 -1.95 8.03 -18.71
N ASN A 186 -3.29 7.96 -18.66
CA ASN A 186 -4.16 8.64 -19.61
C ASN A 186 -3.92 10.17 -19.58
N VAL A 187 -3.88 10.79 -18.39
CA VAL A 187 -3.60 12.23 -18.25
C VAL A 187 -2.28 12.61 -18.90
N ASN A 188 -1.21 11.84 -18.62
CA ASN A 188 0.10 12.13 -19.17
C ASN A 188 0.13 12.00 -20.70
N ASN A 189 -0.57 11.01 -21.24
CA ASN A 189 -0.70 10.85 -22.69
C ASN A 189 -1.47 12.02 -23.33
N VAL A 190 -2.56 12.47 -22.72
CA VAL A 190 -3.33 13.63 -23.18
C VAL A 190 -2.48 14.90 -23.13
N VAL A 191 -1.80 15.15 -22.02
CA VAL A 191 -0.89 16.29 -21.86
C VAL A 191 0.24 16.27 -22.89
N GLY A 192 0.86 15.10 -23.11
CA GLY A 192 1.88 14.94 -24.15
C GLY A 192 1.35 15.22 -25.56
N THR A 193 0.15 14.73 -25.86
CA THR A 193 -0.55 14.98 -27.12
C THR A 193 -0.80 16.48 -27.31
N VAL A 194 -1.31 17.16 -26.28
CA VAL A 194 -1.59 18.60 -26.30
C VAL A 194 -0.32 19.42 -26.56
N MET A 195 0.77 19.13 -25.85
CA MET A 195 2.06 19.78 -26.08
C MET A 195 2.56 19.57 -27.52
N MET A 196 2.40 18.36 -28.06
CA MET A 196 2.76 18.07 -29.45
C MET A 196 1.90 18.86 -30.44
N VAL A 197 0.58 18.95 -30.23
CA VAL A 197 -0.32 19.73 -31.08
C VAL A 197 0.09 21.20 -31.08
N GLU A 198 0.29 21.79 -29.91
CA GLU A 198 0.69 23.20 -29.78
C GLU A 198 2.00 23.49 -30.52
N ASN A 199 3.02 22.67 -30.30
CA ASN A 199 4.31 22.84 -30.97
C ASN A 199 4.22 22.63 -32.49
N THR A 200 3.38 21.70 -32.94
CA THR A 200 3.14 21.45 -34.37
C THR A 200 2.42 22.62 -35.03
N ILE A 201 1.40 23.18 -34.37
CA ILE A 201 0.68 24.36 -34.86
C ILE A 201 1.60 25.58 -34.88
N VAL A 202 2.39 25.82 -33.83
CA VAL A 202 3.36 26.93 -33.76
C VAL A 202 4.38 26.85 -34.91
N PHE A 203 4.89 25.65 -35.20
CA PHE A 203 5.78 25.44 -36.33
C PHE A 203 5.07 25.69 -37.67
N GLY A 204 3.86 25.16 -37.83
CA GLY A 204 3.03 25.34 -39.03
C GLY A 204 2.64 26.79 -39.31
N ASN A 205 2.46 27.60 -38.26
CA ASN A 205 2.07 29.01 -38.37
C ASN A 205 3.03 29.85 -39.22
N ARG A 206 4.31 29.45 -39.33
CA ARG A 206 5.29 30.11 -40.21
C ARG A 206 4.92 30.04 -41.69
N TYR A 207 4.13 29.06 -42.10
CA TYR A 207 3.84 28.77 -43.50
C TYR A 207 2.41 29.16 -43.92
N ARG A 208 1.57 29.62 -42.97
CA ARG A 208 0.17 30.02 -43.22
C ARG A 208 0.03 31.09 -44.30
N SER A 209 0.91 32.09 -44.32
CA SER A 209 0.85 33.18 -45.30
C SER A 209 1.33 32.78 -46.70
N THR A 210 2.08 31.68 -46.79
CA THR A 210 2.68 31.21 -48.05
C THR A 210 1.79 30.19 -48.76
N TYR A 211 1.04 29.39 -48.01
CA TYR A 211 0.28 28.25 -48.53
C TYR A 211 -1.13 28.23 -47.92
N ALA A 212 -2.15 28.47 -48.75
CA ALA A 212 -3.54 28.59 -48.31
C ALA A 212 -4.15 27.23 -47.86
N ASP A 213 -3.67 26.12 -48.42
CA ASP A 213 -4.05 24.76 -48.02
C ASP A 213 -3.58 24.42 -46.60
N ILE A 214 -2.39 24.90 -46.22
CA ILE A 214 -1.86 24.76 -44.85
C ILE A 214 -2.70 25.55 -43.85
N ASP A 215 -3.07 26.78 -44.19
CA ASP A 215 -3.88 27.62 -43.31
C ASP A 215 -5.25 26.98 -43.03
N SER A 216 -5.89 26.42 -44.06
CA SER A 216 -7.14 25.67 -43.93
C SER A 216 -7.01 24.45 -43.00
N GLU A 217 -5.98 23.62 -43.20
CA GLU A 217 -5.78 22.40 -42.41
C GLU A 217 -5.37 22.67 -40.95
N LEU A 218 -4.53 23.68 -40.71
CA LEU A 218 -4.17 24.11 -39.34
C LEU A 218 -5.37 24.71 -38.62
N THR A 219 -6.21 25.49 -39.32
CA THR A 219 -7.46 26.01 -38.73
C THR A 219 -8.42 24.88 -38.36
N ARG A 220 -8.50 23.82 -39.18
CA ARG A 220 -9.25 22.60 -38.84
C ARG A 220 -8.68 21.89 -37.61
N SER A 221 -7.36 21.78 -37.52
CA SER A 221 -6.68 21.22 -36.33
C SER A 221 -6.97 22.02 -35.06
N GLU A 222 -6.95 23.35 -35.14
CA GLU A 222 -7.26 24.25 -34.02
C GLU A 222 -8.71 24.10 -33.55
N LEU A 223 -9.65 23.90 -34.49
CA LEU A 223 -11.04 23.63 -34.17
C LEU A 223 -11.20 22.31 -33.39
N SER A 224 -10.61 21.21 -33.89
CA SER A 224 -10.61 19.92 -33.18
C SER A 224 -9.93 20.01 -31.81
N PHE A 225 -8.85 20.79 -31.69
CA PHE A 225 -8.19 21.04 -30.40
C PHE A 225 -9.12 21.74 -29.40
N ARG A 226 -9.87 22.75 -29.85
CA ARG A 226 -10.87 23.45 -29.02
C ARG A 226 -12.04 22.56 -28.62
N ASN A 227 -12.40 21.60 -29.47
CA ASN A 227 -13.47 20.64 -29.20
C ASN A 227 -13.04 19.52 -28.23
N GLY A 228 -11.75 19.41 -27.88
CA GLY A 228 -11.21 18.34 -27.01
C GLY A 228 -10.77 17.08 -27.76
N GLU A 229 -10.80 17.09 -29.09
CA GLU A 229 -10.38 15.98 -29.96
C GLU A 229 -8.85 16.02 -30.19
N TYR A 230 -8.07 15.92 -29.11
CA TYR A 230 -6.62 16.16 -29.16
C TYR A 230 -5.85 15.22 -30.10
N THR A 231 -6.25 13.94 -30.17
CA THR A 231 -5.61 12.98 -31.07
C THR A 231 -5.87 13.33 -32.53
N GLN A 232 -7.11 13.72 -32.88
CA GLN A 232 -7.47 14.12 -34.23
C GLN A 232 -6.80 15.43 -34.64
N ALA A 233 -6.73 16.39 -33.71
CA ALA A 233 -5.98 17.62 -33.90
C ALA A 233 -4.51 17.31 -34.21
N LEU A 234 -3.89 16.41 -33.43
CA LEU A 234 -2.50 16.01 -33.65
C LEU A 234 -2.30 15.36 -35.02
N THR A 235 -3.13 14.38 -35.39
CA THR A 235 -3.03 13.72 -36.71
C THR A 235 -3.16 14.72 -37.86
N THR A 236 -4.08 15.67 -37.76
CA THR A 236 -4.30 16.70 -38.78
C THR A 236 -3.10 17.66 -38.86
N ALA A 237 -2.57 18.09 -37.72
CA ALA A 237 -1.41 18.96 -37.65
C ALA A 237 -0.17 18.28 -38.25
N ILE A 238 0.09 17.02 -37.91
CA ILE A 238 1.23 16.24 -38.44
C ILE A 238 1.12 16.07 -39.94
N ALA A 239 -0.04 15.62 -40.43
CA ALA A 239 -0.28 15.43 -41.86
C ALA A 239 -0.09 16.73 -42.66
N THR A 240 -0.35 17.87 -42.03
CA THR A 240 -0.09 19.18 -42.63
C THR A 240 1.40 19.50 -42.69
N ILE A 241 2.17 19.26 -41.63
CA ILE A 241 3.62 19.48 -41.60
C ILE A 241 4.38 18.55 -42.55
N GLU A 242 3.97 17.28 -42.66
CA GLU A 242 4.57 16.32 -43.58
C GLU A 242 4.47 16.76 -45.05
N LYS A 243 3.41 17.48 -45.44
CA LYS A 243 3.28 18.06 -46.78
C LYS A 243 4.32 19.15 -47.07
N ILE A 244 4.76 19.88 -46.04
CA ILE A 244 5.74 20.97 -46.16
C ILE A 244 7.16 20.41 -46.20
N HIS A 245 7.47 19.52 -45.26
CA HIS A 245 8.79 18.97 -45.05
C HIS A 245 8.69 17.47 -44.68
N PRO A 246 8.74 16.56 -45.66
CA PRO A 246 8.73 15.13 -45.39
C PRO A 246 9.96 14.73 -44.54
N GLY A 247 9.74 14.06 -43.41
CA GLY A 247 10.79 13.54 -42.53
C GLY A 247 11.25 14.45 -41.37
N ASN A 248 10.83 15.73 -41.34
CA ASN A 248 11.25 16.66 -40.27
C ASN A 248 10.45 16.50 -38.96
N TYR A 249 9.33 15.78 -39.03
CA TYR A 249 8.47 15.48 -37.88
C TYR A 249 9.19 14.66 -36.80
N GLU A 250 10.08 13.74 -37.16
CA GLU A 250 10.88 12.96 -36.20
C GLU A 250 11.80 13.82 -35.34
N SER A 251 12.29 14.95 -35.87
CA SER A 251 13.12 15.88 -35.11
C SER A 251 12.29 16.63 -34.06
N MET A 252 11.08 17.05 -34.41
CA MET A 252 10.14 17.69 -33.48
C MET A 252 9.64 16.74 -32.38
N ILE A 253 9.47 15.45 -32.69
CA ILE A 253 9.15 14.43 -31.67
C ILE A 253 10.31 14.27 -30.68
N LYS A 254 11.55 14.19 -31.18
CA LYS A 254 12.74 14.02 -30.33
C LYS A 254 13.02 15.22 -29.43
N GLU A 255 12.71 16.43 -29.90
CA GLU A 255 12.86 17.66 -29.13
C GLU A 255 11.80 17.77 -28.02
N ASN A 256 10.54 17.43 -28.33
CA ASN A 256 9.46 17.35 -27.33
C ASN A 256 9.69 16.29 -26.25
N ALA A 257 10.25 15.13 -26.62
CA ALA A 257 10.59 14.09 -25.64
C ALA A 257 11.62 14.57 -24.60
N LYS A 258 12.47 15.54 -24.94
CA LYS A 258 13.40 16.17 -23.99
C LYS A 258 12.74 17.22 -23.10
N SER A 259 11.68 17.89 -23.56
CA SER A 259 10.95 18.92 -22.80
C SER A 259 9.86 18.35 -21.89
N ALA A 260 9.45 17.10 -22.09
CA ALA A 260 8.46 16.39 -21.29
C ALA A 260 9.05 15.57 -20.12
N ALA A 261 10.39 15.44 -20.05
CA ALA A 261 11.15 14.84 -18.95
C ALA A 261 11.44 15.87 -17.85
#